data_AF-A0A932FBN0-F1
#
_entry.id   AF-A0A932FBN0-F1
#
_cell.length_a   1.000
_cell.length_b   1.000
_cell.length_c   1.000
_cell.angle_alpha   90.00
_cell.angle_beta   90.00
_cell.angle_gamma   90.00
#
_symmetry.space_group_name_H-M   'P 1'
#
loop_
_entity.id
_entity.type
_entity.pdbx_description
1 polymer ?
#
loop_
_entity_poly.entity_id
_entity_poly.type
_entity_poly.pdbx_seq_one_letter_code
_entity_poly.pdbx_strand_id
1 'polypeptide(L)'
;MRLSDSYLCQIVYLGFPRPDNDHELDVHGTGFLLAHEGDTYLVTAAHVAVDLDESFAVRLNREDSGLGDLKRIDHATWYYHPDDTVDVAVMPFTPPKWAKVNYAKSKWIATEFKVQSKDIGPGDLAYVVGIFQKMRGKEKNLPVVHTGHIGSMAHGEKLITDDWRPGAKNDAKIEIEGYLVQVPTLPESSGSPVYVRRSLAQKTLADIASGYRDRASDRLRAWMHGSVWLLGLWHGTWNTEEKGVVVATNMGACIPAPRILETLDRKELKAMRKAAKEKRVAAIALTPQSASDAVARDRDGILGAMLSQPPQPRKKSASRSANRK
;
A
#
# COMPACT_ATOMS: atom_id res chain seq x y z
N MET A 1 -14.10 0.95 11.57
CA MET A 1 -14.17 -0.18 10.61
C MET A 1 -12.78 -0.73 10.34
N ARG A 2 -12.58 -2.06 10.31
CA ARG A 2 -11.26 -2.70 10.14
C ARG A 2 -10.76 -2.64 8.69
N LEU A 3 -9.46 -2.38 8.52
CA LEU A 3 -8.73 -2.57 7.25
C LEU A 3 -8.30 -4.04 7.13
N SER A 4 -8.37 -4.62 5.94
CA SER A 4 -7.96 -6.02 5.73
C SER A 4 -6.45 -6.19 5.96
N ASP A 5 -6.04 -7.30 6.57
CA ASP A 5 -4.62 -7.61 6.83
C ASP A 5 -3.77 -7.72 5.55
N SER A 6 -4.43 -7.91 4.40
CA SER A 6 -3.78 -7.88 3.09
C SER A 6 -3.13 -6.53 2.75
N TYR A 7 -3.56 -5.42 3.37
CA TYR A 7 -2.94 -4.11 3.23
C TYR A 7 -1.64 -4.01 4.05
N LEU A 8 -1.53 -4.74 5.16
CA LEU A 8 -0.32 -4.77 5.99
C LEU A 8 0.83 -5.48 5.26
N CYS A 9 0.51 -6.46 4.42
CA CYS A 9 1.49 -7.19 3.60
C CYS A 9 2.07 -6.35 2.45
N GLN A 10 1.63 -5.09 2.28
CA GLN A 10 2.17 -4.17 1.29
C GLN A 10 3.29 -3.32 1.89
N ILE A 11 3.42 -3.29 3.21
CA ILE A 11 4.30 -2.38 3.93
C ILE A 11 5.68 -3.00 4.13
N VAL A 12 6.70 -2.20 3.90
CA VAL A 12 8.10 -2.54 4.16
C VAL A 12 8.76 -1.47 5.02
N TYR A 13 9.79 -1.86 5.75
CA TYR A 13 10.63 -0.92 6.50
C TYR A 13 11.94 -0.71 5.76
N LEU A 14 12.39 0.54 5.74
CA LEU A 14 13.58 0.98 5.04
C LEU A 14 14.62 1.49 6.04
N GLY A 15 15.88 1.16 5.83
CA GLY A 15 16.95 1.65 6.70
C GLY A 15 18.26 0.89 6.52
N PHE A 16 19.14 1.00 7.50
CA PHE A 16 20.48 0.41 7.44
C PHE A 16 20.58 -0.83 8.34
N PRO A 17 21.13 -1.96 7.85
CA PRO A 17 21.47 -3.09 8.70
C PRO A 17 22.38 -2.62 9.83
N ARG A 18 22.16 -3.11 11.06
CA ARG A 18 23.03 -2.74 12.16
C ARG A 18 24.40 -3.43 12.05
N PRO A 19 25.51 -2.74 12.36
CA PRO A 19 26.85 -3.34 12.30
C PRO A 19 27.04 -4.56 13.21
N ASP A 20 26.32 -4.61 14.33
CA ASP A 20 26.41 -5.67 15.34
C ASP A 20 25.44 -6.84 15.09
N ASN A 21 24.41 -6.61 14.28
CA ASN A 21 23.43 -7.64 13.93
C ASN A 21 22.87 -7.39 12.53
N ASP A 22 23.39 -8.14 11.56
CA ASP A 22 22.99 -8.07 10.16
C ASP A 22 21.53 -8.47 9.88
N HIS A 23 20.78 -8.94 10.89
CA HIS A 23 19.35 -9.22 10.81
C HIS A 23 18.49 -8.11 11.43
N GLU A 24 19.09 -7.16 12.15
CA GLU A 24 18.40 -5.99 12.66
C GLU A 24 18.52 -4.81 11.70
N LEU A 25 17.43 -4.06 11.60
CA LEU A 25 17.34 -2.85 10.78
C LEU A 25 17.24 -1.64 11.70
N ASP A 26 18.15 -0.69 11.53
CA ASP A 26 17.91 0.67 12.02
C ASP A 26 16.97 1.36 11.04
N VAL A 27 15.72 1.59 11.46
CA VAL A 27 14.65 1.98 10.53
C VAL A 27 14.61 3.48 10.39
N HIS A 28 14.75 3.96 9.16
CA HIS A 28 14.68 5.37 8.79
C HIS A 28 13.30 5.80 8.29
N GLY A 29 12.54 4.88 7.67
CA GLY A 29 11.21 5.22 7.17
C GLY A 29 10.39 4.02 6.73
N THR A 30 9.21 4.33 6.20
CA THR A 30 8.28 3.35 5.65
C THR A 30 8.31 3.39 4.13
N GLY A 31 8.17 2.23 3.50
CA GLY A 31 7.81 2.14 2.09
C GLY A 31 6.65 1.18 1.89
N PHE A 32 6.11 1.17 0.68
CA PHE A 32 5.11 0.18 0.30
C PHE A 32 5.26 -0.30 -1.14
N LEU A 33 4.73 -1.50 -1.38
CA LEU A 33 4.79 -2.17 -2.65
C LEU A 33 3.60 -1.82 -3.52
N LEU A 34 3.88 -1.40 -4.75
CA LEU A 34 2.87 -1.01 -5.72
C LEU A 34 3.08 -1.74 -7.05
N ALA A 35 2.00 -2.27 -7.61
CA ALA A 35 1.96 -2.88 -8.93
C ALA A 35 1.30 -1.92 -9.94
N HIS A 36 2.03 -1.65 -11.02
CA HIS A 36 1.60 -0.76 -12.10
C HIS A 36 2.00 -1.37 -13.46
N GLU A 37 1.02 -1.55 -14.34
CA GLU A 37 1.20 -2.08 -15.71
C GLU A 37 1.95 -3.42 -15.81
N GLY A 38 1.89 -4.25 -14.76
CA GLY A 38 2.53 -5.56 -14.71
C GLY A 38 3.95 -5.56 -14.15
N ASP A 39 4.45 -4.42 -13.71
CA ASP A 39 5.71 -4.29 -12.97
C ASP A 39 5.47 -3.85 -11.52
N THR A 40 6.47 -4.11 -10.67
CA THR A 40 6.40 -3.90 -9.23
C THR A 40 7.43 -2.86 -8.78
N TYR A 41 7.00 -2.01 -7.87
CA TYR A 41 7.75 -0.85 -7.40
C TYR A 41 7.74 -0.80 -5.88
N LEU A 42 8.84 -0.29 -5.34
CA LEU A 42 8.89 0.23 -3.98
C LEU A 42 8.63 1.73 -4.06
N VAL A 43 7.68 2.21 -3.26
CA VAL A 43 7.27 3.61 -3.17
C VAL A 43 7.54 4.10 -1.75
N THR A 44 8.12 5.29 -1.63
CA THR A 44 8.34 5.97 -0.34
C THR A 44 8.36 7.49 -0.56
N ALA A 45 8.51 8.24 0.53
CA ALA A 45 8.73 9.68 0.51
C ALA A 45 10.09 10.01 -0.12
N ALA A 46 10.19 11.11 -0.86
CA ALA A 46 11.45 11.52 -1.48
C ALA A 46 12.51 11.82 -0.43
N HIS A 47 12.17 12.50 0.67
CA HIS A 47 13.12 12.76 1.76
C HIS A 47 13.64 11.47 2.41
N VAL A 48 12.77 10.47 2.60
CA VAL A 48 13.20 9.15 3.08
C VAL A 48 14.19 8.52 2.10
N ALA A 49 13.90 8.58 0.80
CA ALA A 49 14.79 8.04 -0.23
C ALA A 49 16.10 8.84 -0.41
N VAL A 50 16.16 10.11 -0.01
CA VAL A 50 17.39 10.91 0.00
C VAL A 50 18.26 10.54 1.19
N ASP A 51 17.66 10.31 2.36
CA ASP A 51 18.37 9.86 3.56
C ASP A 51 18.89 8.42 3.42
N LEU A 52 18.23 7.63 2.57
CA LEU A 52 18.71 6.32 2.14
C LEU A 52 19.74 6.53 1.01
N ASP A 53 21.01 6.36 1.35
CA ASP A 53 22.12 6.38 0.38
C ASP A 53 21.97 5.26 -0.69
N GLU A 54 22.96 5.10 -1.57
CA GLU A 54 22.98 4.07 -2.61
C GLU A 54 22.85 2.63 -2.07
N SER A 55 23.19 2.38 -0.80
CA SER A 55 23.10 1.07 -0.16
C SER A 55 22.23 1.11 1.10
N PHE A 56 21.16 0.30 1.11
CA PHE A 56 20.27 0.16 2.26
C PHE A 56 19.64 -1.24 2.30
N ALA A 57 18.80 -1.50 3.30
CA ALA A 57 18.03 -2.73 3.40
C ALA A 57 16.53 -2.48 3.49
N VAL A 58 15.79 -3.37 2.82
CA VAL A 58 14.34 -3.47 2.93
C VAL A 58 14.03 -4.66 3.83
N ARG A 59 13.34 -4.42 4.96
CA ARG A 59 12.85 -5.51 5.80
C ARG A 59 11.46 -5.93 5.37
N LEU A 60 11.27 -7.23 5.14
CA LEU A 60 9.98 -7.85 4.81
C LEU A 60 9.72 -9.05 5.72
N ASN A 61 8.45 -9.40 5.92
CA ASN A 61 8.09 -10.63 6.61
C ASN A 61 8.16 -11.81 5.64
N ARG A 62 8.62 -12.97 6.11
CA ARG A 62 8.66 -14.21 5.34
C ARG A 62 7.28 -14.88 5.28
N GLU A 63 6.97 -15.52 4.16
CA GLU A 63 5.73 -16.28 3.97
C GLU A 63 5.73 -17.58 4.80
N ASP A 64 6.90 -18.20 4.95
CA ASP A 64 7.05 -19.51 5.63
C ASP A 64 6.87 -19.44 7.15
N SER A 65 7.49 -18.45 7.79
CA SER A 65 7.68 -18.34 9.24
C SER A 65 7.00 -17.10 9.82
N GLY A 66 6.70 -16.10 8.99
CA GLY A 66 6.24 -14.78 9.43
C GLY A 66 7.32 -13.92 10.10
N LEU A 67 8.55 -14.41 10.22
CA LEU A 67 9.69 -13.64 10.74
C LEU A 67 10.12 -12.57 9.73
N GLY A 68 10.72 -11.49 10.23
CA GLY A 68 11.28 -10.43 9.40
C GLY A 68 12.68 -10.79 8.92
N ASP A 69 12.97 -10.51 7.66
CA ASP A 69 14.26 -10.76 7.03
C ASP A 69 14.62 -9.58 6.09
N LEU A 70 15.90 -9.41 5.81
CA LEU A 70 16.42 -8.25 5.09
C LEU A 70 16.75 -8.59 3.64
N LYS A 71 16.27 -7.76 2.72
CA LYS A 71 16.78 -7.68 1.36
C LYS A 71 17.69 -6.47 1.25
N ARG A 72 19.00 -6.72 1.16
CA ARG A 72 20.00 -5.68 0.85
C ARG A 72 19.83 -5.20 -0.59
N ILE A 73 19.94 -3.90 -0.75
CA ILE A 73 19.93 -3.17 -2.00
C ILE A 73 21.23 -2.39 -2.05
N ASP A 74 22.00 -2.62 -3.10
CA ASP A 74 23.22 -1.91 -3.41
C ASP A 74 23.02 -1.17 -4.73
N HIS A 75 23.60 0.03 -4.84
CA HIS A 75 23.45 0.92 -6.00
C HIS A 75 21.98 1.20 -6.35
N ALA A 76 21.20 1.54 -5.33
CA ALA A 76 19.80 1.90 -5.49
C ALA A 76 19.63 3.07 -6.47
N THR A 77 18.73 2.91 -7.43
CA THR A 77 18.35 4.00 -8.35
C THR A 77 16.93 4.44 -8.04
N TRP A 78 16.83 5.52 -7.27
CA TRP A 78 15.55 6.19 -6.99
C TRP A 78 15.14 7.09 -8.15
N TYR A 79 13.85 7.06 -8.48
CA TYR A 79 13.22 7.96 -9.43
C TYR A 79 12.30 8.89 -8.65
N TYR A 80 12.69 10.16 -8.58
CA TYR A 80 11.93 11.22 -7.93
C TYR A 80 10.88 11.80 -8.87
N HIS A 81 9.88 12.48 -8.31
CA HIS A 81 8.95 13.25 -9.10
C HIS A 81 9.68 14.41 -9.83
N PRO A 82 9.28 14.79 -11.07
CA PRO A 82 9.94 15.89 -11.81
C PRO A 82 9.78 17.28 -11.18
N ASP A 83 8.66 17.50 -10.49
CA ASP A 83 8.44 18.67 -9.62
C ASP A 83 9.06 18.36 -8.25
N ASP A 84 10.03 19.17 -7.83
CA ASP A 84 10.81 18.98 -6.61
C ASP A 84 10.03 19.34 -5.33
N THR A 85 8.83 19.93 -5.45
CA THR A 85 7.88 20.15 -4.35
C THR A 85 7.05 18.91 -4.03
N VAL A 86 7.17 17.84 -4.81
CA VAL A 86 6.42 16.59 -4.62
C VAL A 86 7.30 15.55 -3.95
N ASP A 87 6.95 15.20 -2.71
CA ASP A 87 7.71 14.28 -1.87
C ASP A 87 7.44 12.80 -2.22
N VAL A 88 7.77 12.38 -3.44
CA VAL A 88 7.59 11.00 -3.91
C VAL A 88 8.87 10.48 -4.56
N ALA A 89 9.28 9.28 -4.12
CA ALA A 89 10.31 8.49 -4.77
C ALA A 89 9.81 7.07 -5.04
N VAL A 90 10.20 6.53 -6.20
CA VAL A 90 9.91 5.15 -6.59
C VAL A 90 11.17 4.47 -7.10
N MET A 91 11.28 3.16 -6.89
CA MET A 91 12.28 2.35 -7.56
C MET A 91 11.65 1.03 -8.05
N PRO A 92 12.07 0.50 -9.21
CA PRO A 92 11.73 -0.87 -9.58
C PRO A 92 12.21 -1.83 -8.49
N PHE A 93 11.32 -2.67 -7.98
CA PHE A 93 11.64 -3.57 -6.88
C PHE A 93 10.92 -4.90 -7.05
N THR A 94 11.69 -5.98 -7.03
CA THR A 94 11.15 -7.35 -7.00
C THR A 94 11.43 -7.94 -5.63
N PRO A 95 10.40 -8.13 -4.79
CA PRO A 95 10.57 -8.79 -3.51
C PRO A 95 11.16 -10.19 -3.69
N PRO A 96 11.99 -10.66 -2.76
CA PRO A 96 12.53 -12.01 -2.80
C PRO A 96 11.41 -13.04 -2.65
N LYS A 97 11.59 -14.23 -3.22
CA LYS A 97 10.56 -15.29 -3.26
C LYS A 97 10.06 -15.75 -1.89
N TRP A 98 10.87 -15.58 -0.84
CA TRP A 98 10.50 -15.92 0.52
C TRP A 98 9.55 -14.92 1.16
N ALA A 99 9.40 -13.71 0.59
CA ALA A 99 8.68 -12.61 1.23
C ALA A 99 7.17 -12.75 1.08
N LYS A 100 6.47 -12.57 2.20
CA LYS A 100 5.02 -12.41 2.28
C LYS A 100 4.63 -11.00 1.84
N VAL A 101 4.23 -10.88 0.59
CA VAL A 101 3.94 -9.57 -0.01
C VAL A 101 2.57 -9.52 -0.67
N ASN A 102 1.98 -8.33 -0.63
CA ASN A 102 0.88 -7.94 -1.48
C ASN A 102 1.23 -6.59 -2.11
N TYR A 103 0.45 -6.16 -3.10
CA TYR A 103 0.69 -4.91 -3.82
C TYR A 103 -0.55 -4.02 -3.81
N ALA A 104 -0.34 -2.73 -3.51
CA ALA A 104 -1.28 -1.70 -3.93
C ALA A 104 -1.38 -1.76 -5.46
N LYS A 105 -2.60 -1.76 -6.02
CA LYS A 105 -2.77 -1.80 -7.48
C LYS A 105 -3.06 -0.40 -7.96
N SER A 106 -2.40 0.03 -9.04
CA SER A 106 -2.63 1.35 -9.65
C SER A 106 -4.11 1.65 -9.94
N LYS A 107 -4.92 0.63 -10.26
CA LYS A 107 -6.37 0.77 -10.43
C LYS A 107 -7.13 1.25 -9.18
N TRP A 108 -6.57 1.11 -7.99
CA TRP A 108 -7.16 1.55 -6.72
C TRP A 108 -6.66 2.92 -6.27
N ILE A 109 -5.85 3.60 -7.08
CA ILE A 109 -5.47 5.00 -6.83
C ILE A 109 -6.69 5.89 -6.97
N ALA A 110 -6.89 6.77 -5.98
CA ALA A 110 -7.90 7.81 -5.96
C ALA A 110 -7.44 8.95 -6.90
N THR A 111 -7.74 8.80 -8.19
CA THR A 111 -7.58 9.89 -9.17
C THR A 111 -8.61 10.98 -8.91
N GLU A 112 -8.38 12.19 -9.41
CA GLU A 112 -9.34 13.31 -9.29
C GLU A 112 -10.75 12.90 -9.73
N PHE A 113 -10.86 12.21 -10.88
CA PHE A 113 -12.13 11.65 -11.35
C PHE A 113 -12.78 10.69 -10.34
N LYS A 114 -12.00 9.87 -9.64
CA LYS A 114 -12.54 8.94 -8.63
C LYS A 114 -12.86 9.65 -7.33
N VAL A 115 -12.08 10.64 -6.91
CA VAL A 115 -12.39 11.47 -5.75
C VAL A 115 -13.77 12.10 -5.95
N GLN A 116 -13.99 12.74 -7.10
CA GLN A 116 -15.28 13.36 -7.44
C GLN A 116 -16.40 12.33 -7.63
N SER A 117 -16.20 11.31 -8.49
CA SER A 117 -17.27 10.34 -8.81
C SER A 117 -17.62 9.38 -7.67
N LYS A 118 -16.73 9.25 -6.67
CA LYS A 118 -16.97 8.43 -5.48
C LYS A 118 -17.34 9.24 -4.26
N ASP A 119 -17.45 10.57 -4.39
CA ASP A 119 -17.77 11.50 -3.32
C ASP A 119 -16.82 11.34 -2.13
N ILE A 120 -15.51 11.25 -2.41
CA ILE A 120 -14.47 11.19 -1.39
C ILE A 120 -14.15 12.62 -0.94
N GLY A 121 -14.22 12.88 0.36
CA GLY A 121 -13.98 14.23 0.86
C GLY A 121 -13.70 14.30 2.36
N PRO A 122 -13.65 15.53 2.91
CA PRO A 122 -13.46 15.75 4.34
C PRO A 122 -14.48 14.98 5.18
N GLY A 123 -14.01 14.40 6.29
CA GLY A 123 -14.82 13.54 7.17
C GLY A 123 -14.81 12.05 6.79
N ASP A 124 -14.33 11.67 5.60
CA ASP A 124 -14.15 10.26 5.26
C ASP A 124 -13.02 9.63 6.08
N LEU A 125 -13.19 8.33 6.37
CA LEU A 125 -12.27 7.55 7.18
C LEU A 125 -10.95 7.32 6.42
N ALA A 126 -9.85 7.77 7.03
CA ALA A 126 -8.49 7.62 6.51
C ALA A 126 -7.69 6.59 7.34
N TYR A 127 -6.79 5.88 6.68
CA TYR A 127 -5.85 4.95 7.28
C TYR A 127 -4.43 5.26 6.82
N VAL A 128 -3.51 5.48 7.74
CA VAL A 128 -2.06 5.50 7.47
C VAL A 128 -1.52 4.18 7.96
N VAL A 129 -0.90 3.40 7.07
CA VAL A 129 -0.38 2.07 7.43
C VAL A 129 1.13 2.08 7.36
N GLY A 130 1.79 2.05 8.51
CA GLY A 130 3.22 2.31 8.56
C GLY A 130 3.93 1.78 9.79
N ILE A 131 5.17 2.20 9.97
CA ILE A 131 5.91 1.93 11.19
C ILE A 131 5.41 2.81 12.35
N PHE A 132 5.34 2.19 13.53
CA PHE A 132 5.38 2.88 14.81
C PHE A 132 6.69 2.50 15.50
N GLN A 133 7.66 3.42 15.57
CA GLN A 133 9.05 3.11 15.98
C GLN A 133 9.15 2.33 17.30
N LYS A 134 8.32 2.68 18.27
CA LYS A 134 8.30 2.03 19.60
C LYS A 134 7.77 0.59 19.55
N MET A 135 7.08 0.19 18.48
CA MET A 135 6.52 -1.15 18.28
C MET A 135 6.82 -1.70 16.87
N ARG A 136 8.00 -1.40 16.32
CA ARG A 136 8.38 -1.91 14.98
C ARG A 136 8.53 -3.44 14.90
N GLY A 137 8.68 -4.09 16.06
CA GLY A 137 8.87 -5.53 16.19
C GLY A 137 10.33 -5.95 16.05
N LYS A 138 10.80 -6.74 17.03
CA LYS A 138 12.17 -7.28 17.04
C LYS A 138 12.33 -8.40 16.04
N GLU A 139 11.41 -9.35 16.04
CA GLU A 139 11.49 -10.56 15.20
C GLU A 139 10.88 -10.39 13.81
N LYS A 140 9.87 -9.53 13.66
CA LYS A 140 9.17 -9.29 12.39
C LYS A 140 8.65 -7.86 12.30
N ASN A 141 8.32 -7.42 11.08
CA ASN A 141 7.62 -6.15 10.89
C ASN A 141 6.22 -6.24 11.52
N LEU A 142 5.87 -5.20 12.28
CA LEU A 142 4.54 -4.99 12.83
C LEU A 142 3.95 -3.67 12.33
N PRO A 143 3.50 -3.60 11.06
CA PRO A 143 2.86 -2.40 10.54
C PRO A 143 1.63 -2.03 11.38
N VAL A 144 1.54 -0.77 11.78
CA VAL A 144 0.45 -0.23 12.56
C VAL A 144 -0.52 0.49 11.63
N VAL A 145 -1.81 0.27 11.85
CA VAL A 145 -2.89 0.98 11.16
C VAL A 145 -3.30 2.16 12.03
N HIS A 146 -2.83 3.35 11.67
CA HIS A 146 -3.30 4.57 12.28
C HIS A 146 -4.59 5.00 11.58
N THR A 147 -5.64 5.27 12.35
CA THR A 147 -6.97 5.57 11.83
C THR A 147 -7.39 6.98 12.21
N GLY A 148 -8.02 7.69 11.29
CA GLY A 148 -8.56 9.02 11.51
C GLY A 148 -9.36 9.48 10.30
N HIS A 149 -9.31 10.76 9.93
CA HIS A 149 -10.18 11.29 8.88
C HIS A 149 -9.42 12.21 7.92
N ILE A 150 -9.97 12.37 6.71
CA ILE A 150 -9.60 13.49 5.85
C ILE A 150 -10.06 14.78 6.53
N GLY A 151 -9.12 15.67 6.86
CA GLY A 151 -9.42 16.98 7.44
C GLY A 151 -9.78 18.00 6.37
N SER A 152 -9.04 18.03 5.26
CA SER A 152 -9.31 18.91 4.13
C SER A 152 -8.74 18.38 2.82
N MET A 153 -9.46 18.62 1.73
CA MET A 153 -8.95 18.46 0.37
C MET A 153 -8.51 19.85 -0.06
N ALA A 154 -7.22 20.12 -0.24
CA ALA A 154 -6.73 21.50 -0.30
C ALA A 154 -7.23 22.35 -1.49
N HIS A 155 -8.03 21.81 -2.43
CA HIS A 155 -8.77 22.55 -3.48
C HIS A 155 -8.00 23.70 -4.18
N GLY A 156 -6.69 23.55 -4.40
CA GLY A 156 -5.82 24.56 -5.04
C GLY A 156 -4.95 25.38 -4.08
N GLU A 157 -5.22 25.30 -2.78
CA GLU A 157 -4.33 25.78 -1.72
C GLU A 157 -3.16 24.82 -1.52
N LYS A 158 -2.01 25.36 -1.11
CA LYS A 158 -0.83 24.58 -0.77
C LYS A 158 -0.65 24.46 0.73
N LEU A 159 -0.13 23.32 1.17
CA LEU A 159 0.25 23.07 2.55
C LEU A 159 1.69 23.53 2.76
N ILE A 160 1.97 24.11 3.91
CA ILE A 160 3.34 24.53 4.28
C ILE A 160 3.97 23.43 5.14
N THR A 161 5.16 23.01 4.77
CA THR A 161 5.97 22.04 5.53
C THR A 161 7.45 22.44 5.53
N ASP A 162 8.26 21.72 6.28
CA ASP A 162 9.71 21.91 6.30
C ASP A 162 10.30 21.53 4.94
N ASP A 163 11.24 22.31 4.43
CA ASP A 163 11.91 22.04 3.17
C ASP A 163 12.90 20.88 3.36
N TRP A 164 12.53 19.71 2.84
CA TRP A 164 13.31 18.47 2.96
C TRP A 164 14.35 18.30 1.85
N ARG A 165 14.43 19.24 0.90
CA ARG A 165 15.31 19.10 -0.26
C ARG A 165 16.78 19.22 0.16
N PRO A 166 17.70 18.48 -0.50
CA PRO A 166 19.13 18.61 -0.22
C PRO A 166 19.61 20.06 -0.32
N GLY A 167 20.30 20.54 0.72
CA GLY A 167 20.84 21.90 0.75
C GLY A 167 19.85 22.99 1.19
N ALA A 168 18.62 22.63 1.57
CA ALA A 168 17.72 23.54 2.26
C ALA A 168 18.35 24.03 3.58
N LYS A 169 18.11 25.30 3.93
CA LYS A 169 18.52 25.84 5.23
C LYS A 169 17.66 25.22 6.33
N ASN A 170 18.22 25.07 7.53
CA ASN A 170 17.42 24.75 8.71
C ASN A 170 16.24 25.72 8.82
N ASP A 171 15.05 25.19 9.09
CA ASP A 171 13.77 25.92 9.19
C ASP A 171 13.23 26.53 7.89
N ALA A 172 13.86 26.27 6.74
CA ALA A 172 13.27 26.62 5.46
C ALA A 172 11.92 25.93 5.29
N LYS A 173 10.97 26.63 4.67
CA LYS A 173 9.61 26.13 4.42
C LYS A 173 9.39 25.97 2.93
N ILE A 174 8.58 24.98 2.57
CA ILE A 174 8.16 24.72 1.20
C ILE A 174 6.64 24.56 1.15
N GLU A 175 6.05 25.02 0.05
CA GLU A 175 4.64 24.87 -0.25
C GLU A 175 4.42 23.63 -1.12
N ILE A 176 3.59 22.72 -0.64
CA ILE A 176 3.33 21.43 -1.30
C ILE A 176 1.84 21.29 -1.60
N GLU A 177 1.52 20.61 -2.70
CA GLU A 177 0.15 20.21 -2.95
C GLU A 177 -0.15 18.92 -2.19
N GLY A 178 -1.24 18.91 -1.41
CA GLY A 178 -1.67 17.70 -0.73
C GLY A 178 -2.98 17.79 0.01
N TYR A 179 -3.33 16.69 0.66
CA TYR A 179 -4.50 16.60 1.52
C TYR A 179 -4.09 16.72 2.98
N LEU A 180 -4.93 17.39 3.75
CA LEU A 180 -4.78 17.47 5.18
C LEU A 180 -5.48 16.26 5.81
N VAL A 181 -4.74 15.42 6.51
CA VAL A 181 -5.27 14.17 7.08
C VAL A 181 -4.98 14.16 8.58
N GLN A 182 -6.04 13.95 9.37
CA GLN A 182 -5.97 13.91 10.82
C GLN A 182 -5.84 12.45 11.28
N VAL A 183 -4.64 12.05 11.71
CA VAL A 183 -4.36 10.71 12.21
C VAL A 183 -3.23 10.79 13.25
N PRO A 184 -3.32 10.07 14.39
CA PRO A 184 -2.24 10.02 15.38
C PRO A 184 -1.09 9.15 14.87
N THR A 185 -0.16 9.78 14.16
CA THR A 185 1.07 9.18 13.62
C THR A 185 2.29 9.83 14.24
N LEU A 186 3.45 9.18 14.08
CA LEU A 186 4.73 9.77 14.43
C LEU A 186 5.48 10.17 13.14
N PRO A 187 6.48 11.05 13.21
CA PRO A 187 7.26 11.49 12.05
C PRO A 187 7.84 10.32 11.23
N GLU A 188 8.23 9.22 11.88
CA GLU A 188 8.88 8.09 11.22
C GLU A 188 7.92 7.24 10.35
N SER A 189 6.61 7.57 10.36
CA SER A 189 5.64 7.01 9.42
C SER A 189 5.74 7.61 8.02
N SER A 190 6.67 8.53 7.74
CA SER A 190 6.93 9.05 6.38
C SER A 190 7.11 7.94 5.35
N GLY A 191 6.51 8.15 4.17
CA GLY A 191 6.48 7.16 3.09
C GLY A 191 5.39 6.08 3.22
N SER A 192 4.59 6.10 4.30
CA SER A 192 3.46 5.18 4.45
C SER A 192 2.34 5.45 3.43
N PRO A 193 1.67 4.42 2.90
CA PRO A 193 0.48 4.62 2.09
C PRO A 193 -0.68 5.13 2.95
N VAL A 194 -1.42 6.08 2.39
CA VAL A 194 -2.65 6.62 2.98
C VAL A 194 -3.83 6.07 2.20
N TYR A 195 -4.70 5.32 2.88
CA TYR A 195 -5.93 4.80 2.31
C TYR A 195 -7.14 5.61 2.78
N VAL A 196 -8.14 5.72 1.92
CA VAL A 196 -9.45 6.28 2.28
C VAL A 196 -10.55 5.25 2.07
N ARG A 197 -11.49 5.20 3.00
CA ARG A 197 -12.73 4.44 2.86
C ARG A 197 -13.88 5.42 2.78
N ARG A 198 -14.42 5.55 1.56
CA ARG A 198 -15.54 6.46 1.28
C ARG A 198 -16.78 6.14 2.10
N SER A 199 -17.53 7.17 2.43
CA SER A 199 -18.87 7.07 2.98
C SER A 199 -19.90 6.95 1.86
N LEU A 200 -20.94 6.15 2.07
CA LEU A 200 -22.03 5.92 1.15
C LEU A 200 -23.34 6.23 1.85
N ALA A 201 -24.06 7.25 1.37
CA ALA A 201 -25.41 7.51 1.85
C ALA A 201 -26.35 6.39 1.38
N GLN A 202 -26.98 5.69 2.32
CA GLN A 202 -28.08 4.78 1.99
C GLN A 202 -29.29 5.61 1.60
N LYS A 203 -29.80 5.40 0.38
CA LYS A 203 -31.08 5.97 -0.05
C LYS A 203 -32.20 5.28 0.73
N THR A 204 -33.03 6.06 1.40
CA THR A 204 -34.23 5.55 2.06
C THR A 204 -35.36 5.35 1.04
N LEU A 205 -36.39 4.57 1.40
CA LEU A 205 -37.60 4.43 0.58
C LEU A 205 -38.30 5.79 0.36
N ALA A 206 -38.20 6.71 1.32
CA ALA A 206 -38.71 8.08 1.19
C ALA A 206 -37.92 8.89 0.13
N ASP A 207 -36.60 8.69 0.00
CA ASP A 207 -35.79 9.34 -1.03
C ASP A 207 -36.13 8.82 -2.44
N ILE A 208 -36.55 7.55 -2.54
CA ILE A 208 -36.98 6.93 -3.80
C ILE A 208 -38.40 7.37 -4.17
N ALA A 209 -39.31 7.43 -3.18
CA ALA A 209 -40.72 7.79 -3.39
C ALA A 209 -40.96 9.29 -3.63
N SER A 210 -40.13 10.17 -3.06
CA SER A 210 -40.29 11.63 -3.16
C SER A 210 -39.73 12.27 -4.43
N GLY A 211 -39.16 11.49 -5.36
CA GLY A 211 -38.73 12.03 -6.66
C GLY A 211 -37.65 13.10 -6.60
N TYR A 212 -36.85 13.15 -5.53
CA TYR A 212 -35.69 14.04 -5.34
C TYR A 212 -36.07 15.53 -5.25
N ARG A 213 -36.37 16.05 -4.04
CA ARG A 213 -36.19 17.49 -3.74
C ARG A 213 -36.39 17.98 -2.29
N ASP A 214 -36.51 17.14 -1.28
CA ASP A 214 -36.62 17.68 0.08
C ASP A 214 -35.25 17.73 0.79
N ARG A 215 -34.62 18.92 0.82
CA ARG A 215 -33.35 19.16 1.55
C ARG A 215 -33.45 18.87 3.05
N ALA A 216 -34.67 18.72 3.59
CA ALA A 216 -34.88 18.33 4.97
C ALA A 216 -34.49 16.86 5.25
N SER A 217 -34.49 15.95 4.26
CA SER A 217 -34.16 14.52 4.45
C SER A 217 -32.66 14.23 4.53
N ASP A 218 -31.79 15.20 4.21
CA ASP A 218 -30.33 15.05 4.33
C ASP A 218 -29.84 14.89 5.78
N ARG A 219 -30.68 15.23 6.76
CA ARG A 219 -30.30 15.23 8.18
C ARG A 219 -30.33 13.86 8.86
N LEU A 220 -30.90 12.83 8.23
CA LEU A 220 -31.03 11.49 8.81
C LEU A 220 -30.66 10.38 7.82
N ARG A 221 -29.52 10.53 7.15
CA ARG A 221 -28.98 9.50 6.27
C ARG A 221 -28.21 8.45 7.09
N ALA A 222 -28.53 7.18 6.89
CA ALA A 222 -27.67 6.10 7.32
C ALA A 222 -26.45 6.04 6.39
N TRP A 223 -25.26 6.17 6.96
CA TRP A 223 -24.01 6.10 6.21
C TRP A 223 -23.45 4.68 6.31
N MET A 224 -23.22 4.07 5.14
CA MET A 224 -22.50 2.82 5.01
C MET A 224 -21.09 3.11 4.54
N HIS A 225 -20.16 2.21 4.82
CA HIS A 225 -18.81 2.36 4.30
C HIS A 225 -18.63 1.62 2.97
N GLY A 226 -17.99 2.27 2.01
CA GLY A 226 -17.70 1.71 0.70
C GLY A 226 -16.33 1.04 0.60
N SER A 227 -15.85 0.98 -0.64
CA SER A 227 -14.53 0.48 -1.03
C SER A 227 -13.40 1.36 -0.49
N VAL A 228 -12.22 0.77 -0.35
CA VAL A 228 -10.98 1.43 0.06
C VAL A 228 -10.18 1.82 -1.19
N TRP A 229 -9.62 3.03 -1.18
CA TRP A 229 -8.79 3.58 -2.26
C TRP A 229 -7.46 4.07 -1.69
N LEU A 230 -6.39 4.02 -2.49
CA LEU A 230 -5.12 4.66 -2.16
C LEU A 230 -5.29 6.16 -2.39
N LEU A 231 -5.39 6.93 -1.31
CA LEU A 231 -5.55 8.38 -1.32
C LEU A 231 -4.21 9.06 -1.64
N GLY A 232 -3.12 8.54 -1.10
CA GLY A 232 -1.82 9.19 -1.24
C GLY A 232 -0.69 8.53 -0.47
N LEU A 233 0.36 9.31 -0.28
CA LEU A 233 1.56 8.97 0.47
C LEU A 233 1.71 9.92 1.66
N TRP A 234 2.01 9.38 2.83
CA TRP A 234 2.19 10.15 4.04
C TRP A 234 3.52 10.90 3.99
N HIS A 235 3.44 12.23 3.95
CA HIS A 235 4.60 13.13 3.98
C HIS A 235 5.18 13.25 5.38
N GLY A 236 4.32 13.48 6.38
CA GLY A 236 4.74 13.70 7.75
C GLY A 236 3.68 14.43 8.58
N THR A 237 3.93 14.51 9.89
CA THR A 237 3.09 15.23 10.86
C THR A 237 3.64 16.60 11.20
N TRP A 238 2.76 17.58 11.40
CA TRP A 238 3.19 18.79 12.11
C TRP A 238 3.34 18.50 13.59
N ASN A 239 4.46 18.96 14.13
CA ASN A 239 4.74 18.94 15.54
C ASN A 239 4.65 20.36 16.09
N THR A 240 4.18 20.48 17.32
CA THR A 240 4.25 21.71 18.09
C THR A 240 5.12 21.47 19.30
N GLU A 241 5.95 22.43 19.67
CA GLU A 241 6.71 22.38 20.92
C GLU A 241 5.95 23.17 21.98
N GLU A 242 5.59 22.49 23.07
CA GLU A 242 4.98 23.13 24.24
C GLU A 242 5.83 22.83 25.46
N LYS A 243 6.43 23.87 26.06
CA LYS A 243 7.27 23.78 27.27
C LYS A 243 8.42 22.78 27.17
N GLY A 244 9.11 22.71 26.02
CA GLY A 244 10.21 21.77 25.79
C GLY A 244 9.77 20.34 25.45
N VAL A 245 8.47 20.11 25.28
CA VAL A 245 7.92 18.82 24.85
C VAL A 245 7.34 18.96 23.45
N VAL A 246 7.88 18.18 22.52
CA VAL A 246 7.35 18.08 21.16
C VAL A 246 6.10 17.21 21.18
N VAL A 247 4.96 17.78 20.82
CA VAL A 247 3.65 17.11 20.75
C VAL A 247 3.21 17.06 19.29
N ALA A 248 2.86 15.87 18.82
CA ALA A 248 2.27 15.69 17.50
C ALA A 248 0.85 16.29 17.49
N THR A 249 0.56 17.13 16.50
CA THR A 249 -0.78 17.73 16.33
C THR A 249 -1.84 16.71 15.88
N ASN A 250 -1.42 15.47 15.58
CA ASN A 250 -2.21 14.43 14.91
C ASN A 250 -2.76 14.88 13.55
N MET A 251 -2.15 15.90 12.94
CA MET A 251 -2.41 16.33 11.58
C MET A 251 -1.14 16.17 10.77
N GLY A 252 -1.31 15.76 9.52
CA GLY A 252 -0.20 15.63 8.60
C GLY A 252 -0.62 15.83 7.15
N ALA A 253 0.40 15.98 6.31
CA ALA A 253 0.24 16.13 4.88
C ALA A 253 0.24 14.76 4.20
N CYS A 254 -0.67 14.59 3.26
CA CYS A 254 -0.78 13.43 2.40
C CYS A 254 -0.58 13.88 0.94
N ILE A 255 0.52 13.44 0.33
CA ILE A 255 0.79 13.71 -1.08
C ILE A 255 -0.21 12.92 -1.93
N PRO A 256 -0.95 13.54 -2.87
CA PRO A 256 -2.01 12.86 -3.60
C PRO A 256 -1.47 11.68 -4.42
N ALA A 257 -2.18 10.56 -4.40
CA ALA A 257 -1.78 9.36 -5.12
C ALA A 257 -1.57 9.53 -6.65
N PRO A 258 -2.24 10.49 -7.35
CA PRO A 258 -1.89 10.81 -8.74
C PRO A 258 -0.41 11.19 -8.95
N ARG A 259 0.23 11.85 -7.99
CA ARG A 259 1.65 12.21 -8.06
C ARG A 259 2.57 10.98 -8.09
N ILE A 260 2.13 9.88 -7.49
CA ILE A 260 2.82 8.59 -7.58
C ILE A 260 2.72 8.03 -9.01
N LEU A 261 1.54 8.14 -9.65
CA LEU A 261 1.37 7.72 -11.05
C LEU A 261 2.24 8.55 -11.98
N GLU A 262 2.27 9.87 -11.82
CA GLU A 262 3.12 10.77 -12.60
C GLU A 262 4.60 10.38 -12.50
N THR A 263 5.06 10.04 -11.30
CA THR A 263 6.43 9.54 -11.07
C THR A 263 6.68 8.21 -11.78
N LEU A 264 5.75 7.25 -11.66
CA LEU A 264 5.83 5.96 -12.36
C LEU A 264 5.77 6.12 -13.88
N ASP A 265 5.12 7.16 -14.38
CA ASP A 265 4.88 7.43 -15.79
C ASP A 265 5.95 8.26 -16.49
N ARG A 266 7.07 8.51 -15.81
CA ARG A 266 8.30 9.04 -16.38
C ARG A 266 8.77 8.23 -17.58
N LYS A 267 9.40 8.91 -18.55
CA LYS A 267 9.82 8.32 -19.84
C LYS A 267 10.76 7.15 -19.63
N GLU A 268 11.68 7.27 -18.69
CA GLU A 268 12.71 6.29 -18.34
C GLU A 268 12.05 5.00 -17.82
N LEU A 269 11.15 5.11 -16.84
CA LEU A 269 10.43 3.97 -16.27
C LEU A 269 9.48 3.32 -17.29
N LYS A 270 8.78 4.12 -18.11
CA LYS A 270 7.95 3.60 -19.21
C LYS A 270 8.78 2.79 -20.21
N ALA A 271 9.95 3.29 -20.60
CA ALA A 271 10.85 2.57 -21.48
C ALA A 271 11.34 1.26 -20.86
N MET A 272 11.69 1.27 -19.57
CA MET A 272 12.07 0.06 -18.83
C MET A 272 10.94 -0.97 -18.79
N ARG A 273 9.70 -0.55 -18.49
CA ARG A 273 8.51 -1.42 -18.49
C ARG A 273 8.27 -2.03 -19.86
N LYS A 274 8.33 -1.21 -20.92
CA LYS A 274 8.14 -1.68 -22.30
C LYS A 274 9.18 -2.75 -22.66
N ALA A 275 10.45 -2.48 -22.38
CA ALA A 275 11.53 -3.43 -22.62
C ALA A 275 11.38 -4.73 -21.80
N ALA A 276 10.97 -4.62 -20.53
CA ALA A 276 10.71 -5.78 -19.67
C ALA A 276 9.52 -6.61 -20.20
N LYS A 277 8.46 -5.96 -20.66
CA LYS A 277 7.29 -6.61 -21.26
C LYS A 277 7.67 -7.33 -22.55
N GLU A 278 8.43 -6.71 -23.43
CA GLU A 278 8.93 -7.32 -24.67
C GLU A 278 9.78 -8.56 -24.36
N LYS A 279 10.69 -8.48 -23.38
CA LYS A 279 11.47 -9.65 -22.91
C LYS A 279 10.59 -10.77 -22.37
N ARG A 280 9.55 -10.47 -21.59
CA ARG A 280 8.60 -11.47 -21.07
C ARG A 280 7.82 -12.14 -22.19
N VAL A 281 7.33 -11.36 -23.15
CA VAL A 281 6.60 -11.89 -24.31
C VAL A 281 7.50 -12.78 -25.16
N ALA A 282 8.75 -12.38 -25.41
CA ALA A 282 9.73 -13.19 -26.13
C ALA A 282 10.05 -14.50 -25.39
N ALA A 283 10.23 -14.46 -24.06
CA ALA A 283 10.47 -15.66 -23.26
C ALA A 283 9.29 -16.64 -23.30
N ILE A 284 8.05 -16.14 -23.26
CA ILE A 284 6.84 -16.96 -23.41
C ILE A 284 6.77 -17.57 -24.81
N ALA A 285 7.07 -16.80 -25.85
CA ALA A 285 7.07 -17.28 -27.25
C ALA A 285 8.16 -18.34 -27.53
N LEU A 286 9.27 -18.31 -26.78
CA LEU A 286 10.36 -19.29 -26.87
C LEU A 286 10.11 -20.57 -26.06
N THR A 287 9.04 -20.64 -25.26
CA THR A 287 8.71 -21.85 -24.52
C THR A 287 8.07 -22.86 -25.50
N PRO A 288 8.69 -24.03 -25.76
CA PRO A 288 8.16 -24.96 -26.77
C PRO A 288 6.76 -25.48 -26.43
N GLN A 289 5.88 -25.47 -27.43
CA GLN A 289 4.53 -26.07 -27.37
C GLN A 289 4.53 -27.57 -26.97
N SER A 290 5.68 -28.24 -27.07
CA SER A 290 5.85 -29.63 -26.63
C SER A 290 5.73 -29.81 -25.11
N ALA A 291 5.95 -28.77 -24.30
CA ALA A 291 5.73 -28.83 -22.85
C ALA A 291 4.24 -28.75 -22.48
N SER A 292 3.42 -28.00 -23.25
CA SER A 292 1.97 -27.97 -23.06
C SER A 292 1.30 -29.27 -23.53
N ASP A 293 1.83 -29.92 -24.57
CA ASP A 293 1.33 -31.21 -25.05
C ASP A 293 1.62 -32.36 -24.08
N ALA A 294 2.74 -32.31 -23.35
CA ALA A 294 3.07 -33.29 -22.32
C ALA A 294 2.10 -33.21 -21.13
N VAL A 295 1.74 -32.00 -20.70
CA VAL A 295 0.77 -31.78 -19.60
C VAL A 295 -0.66 -32.12 -20.03
N ALA A 296 -1.03 -31.86 -21.29
CA ALA A 296 -2.34 -32.24 -21.82
C ALA A 296 -2.50 -33.77 -21.90
N ARG A 297 -1.47 -34.49 -22.38
CA ARG A 297 -1.46 -35.96 -22.43
C ARG A 297 -1.52 -36.59 -21.03
N ASP A 298 -0.87 -35.99 -20.05
CA ASP A 298 -0.89 -36.48 -18.66
C ASP A 298 -2.27 -36.29 -18.01
N ARG A 299 -2.93 -35.15 -18.28
CA ARG A 299 -4.30 -34.89 -17.81
C ARG A 299 -5.32 -35.88 -18.39
N ASP A 300 -5.22 -36.15 -19.69
CA ASP A 300 -6.12 -37.08 -20.38
C ASP A 300 -5.87 -38.54 -19.96
N GLY A 301 -4.61 -38.89 -19.64
CA GLY A 301 -4.26 -40.18 -19.03
C GLY A 301 -4.88 -40.37 -17.64
N ILE A 302 -4.82 -39.34 -16.78
CA ILE A 302 -5.42 -39.38 -15.44
C ILE A 302 -6.95 -39.47 -15.50
N LEU A 303 -7.60 -38.71 -16.40
CA LEU A 303 -9.05 -38.77 -16.60
C LEU A 303 -9.50 -40.13 -17.16
N GLY A 304 -8.75 -40.71 -18.10
CA GLY A 304 -8.98 -42.06 -18.60
C GLY A 304 -8.87 -43.11 -17.49
N ALA A 305 -7.86 -43.00 -16.62
CA ALA A 305 -7.71 -43.88 -15.47
C ALA A 305 -8.87 -43.74 -14.47
N MET A 306 -9.33 -42.52 -14.18
CA MET A 306 -10.47 -42.27 -13.29
C MET A 306 -11.81 -42.79 -13.83
N LEU A 307 -12.03 -42.71 -15.15
CA LEU A 307 -13.27 -43.18 -15.78
C LEU A 307 -13.28 -44.70 -16.00
N SER A 308 -12.11 -45.34 -16.06
CA SER A 308 -11.97 -46.79 -16.22
C SER A 308 -12.12 -47.57 -14.91
N GLN A 309 -12.04 -46.91 -13.75
CA GLN A 309 -12.23 -47.57 -12.45
C GLN A 309 -13.71 -47.63 -12.06
N PRO A 310 -14.30 -48.83 -11.90
CA PRO A 310 -15.67 -48.95 -11.43
C PRO A 310 -15.81 -48.39 -10.00
N PRO A 311 -16.92 -47.70 -9.68
CA PRO A 311 -17.10 -47.02 -8.41
C PRO A 311 -17.03 -48.01 -7.25
N GLN A 312 -16.10 -47.78 -6.32
CA GLN A 312 -16.00 -48.64 -5.14
C GLN A 312 -17.26 -48.52 -4.26
N PRO A 313 -17.81 -49.65 -3.78
CA PRO A 313 -18.99 -49.63 -2.92
C PRO A 313 -18.67 -48.90 -1.61
N ARG A 314 -19.46 -47.87 -1.30
CA ARG A 314 -19.37 -47.12 -0.04
C ARG A 314 -19.50 -48.08 1.16
N LYS A 315 -18.43 -48.19 1.96
CA LYS A 315 -18.48 -48.84 3.27
C LYS A 315 -19.47 -48.07 4.16
N LYS A 316 -20.57 -48.71 4.55
CA LYS A 316 -21.51 -48.19 5.55
C LYS A 316 -20.77 -48.03 6.88
N SER A 317 -20.70 -46.81 7.40
CA SER A 317 -20.21 -46.53 8.75
C SER A 317 -21.17 -47.16 9.77
N ALA A 318 -20.68 -48.10 10.57
CA ALA A 318 -21.43 -48.66 11.68
C ALA A 318 -21.65 -47.59 12.76
N SER A 319 -22.91 -47.22 12.99
CA SER A 319 -23.31 -46.38 14.12
C SER A 319 -23.17 -47.17 15.42
N ARG A 320 -22.25 -46.77 16.30
CA ARG A 320 -22.22 -47.24 17.69
C ARG A 320 -23.30 -46.52 18.49
N SER A 321 -24.43 -47.19 18.70
CA SER A 321 -25.32 -46.92 19.83
C SER A 321 -25.19 -48.07 20.83
N ALA A 322 -24.64 -47.79 22.02
CA ALA A 322 -24.94 -48.50 23.27
C ALA A 322 -23.97 -48.02 24.36
N ASN A 323 -24.47 -47.25 25.33
CA ASN A 323 -24.62 -47.77 26.69
C ASN A 323 -25.29 -46.74 27.61
N ARG A 324 -26.53 -47.08 27.99
CA ARG A 324 -27.14 -46.77 29.28
C ARG A 324 -26.99 -48.03 30.12
N LYS A 325 -26.32 -47.92 31.26
CA LYS A 325 -26.73 -48.49 32.55
C LYS A 325 -26.18 -47.57 33.63
#